data_AF-A0A7C3Y9P2-F1
#
_entry.id   AF-A0A7C3Y9P2-F1
#
_cell.length_a   1.000
_cell.length_b   1.000
_cell.length_c   1.000
_cell.angle_alpha   90.00
_cell.angle_beta   90.00
_cell.angle_gamma   90.00
#
_symmetry.space_group_name_H-M   'P 1'
#
loop_
_entity.id
_entity.type
_entity.pdbx_description
1 polymer ?
#
loop_
_entity_poly.entity_id
_entity_poly.type
_entity_poly.pdbx_seq_one_letter_code
_entity_poly.pdbx_strand_id
1 'polypeptide(L)' 'MAGRLYESSNCIEYEKSDSESKPKINVRLSNVKLEDYPGVIPLSIDTGFDGSILVTDEVYRFFEIGELPKKYWRTYKS' A
#
# COMPACT_ATOMS: atom_id res chain seq x y z
N MET A 1 37.25 -15.60 17.85
CA MET A 1 35.88 -15.05 17.81
C MET A 1 35.72 -14.38 16.44
N ALA A 2 35.05 -15.04 15.49
CA ALA A 2 34.81 -14.45 14.18
C ALA A 2 33.52 -13.61 14.27
N GLY A 3 33.67 -12.30 14.43
CA GLY A 3 32.54 -11.37 14.41
C GLY A 3 31.97 -11.30 13.00
N ARG A 4 30.65 -11.42 12.87
CA ARG A 4 29.98 -11.18 11.59
C ARG A 4 29.90 -9.68 11.39
N LEU A 5 30.56 -9.16 10.35
CA LEU A 5 30.31 -7.82 9.84
C LEU A 5 29.07 -7.88 8.94
N TYR A 6 28.12 -6.98 9.21
CA TYR A 6 26.96 -6.75 8.38
C TYR A 6 27.12 -5.39 7.72
N GLU A 7 26.99 -5.35 6.40
CA GLU A 7 27.03 -4.14 5.61
C GLU A 7 25.67 -3.96 4.91
N SER A 8 25.17 -2.73 4.88
CA SER A 8 23.91 -2.41 4.19
C SER A 8 24.13 -2.47 2.68
N SER A 9 23.60 -3.49 2.03
CA SER A 9 23.76 -3.66 0.58
C SER A 9 22.88 -2.72 -0.24
N ASN A 10 21.66 -2.41 0.22
CA ASN A 10 20.71 -1.54 -0.50
C ASN A 10 19.85 -0.77 0.51
N CYS A 11 19.77 0.55 0.34
CA CYS A 11 18.91 1.42 1.14
C CYS A 11 17.61 1.71 0.39
N ILE A 12 16.50 1.80 1.14
CA ILE A 12 15.19 2.19 0.60
C ILE A 12 15.21 3.68 0.27
N GLU A 13 14.58 4.07 -0.84
CA GLU A 13 14.47 5.46 -1.25
C GLU A 13 13.53 6.24 -0.30
N TYR A 14 13.92 7.47 0.03
CA TYR A 14 13.12 8.39 0.84
C TYR A 14 12.64 9.54 -0.03
N GLU A 15 11.35 9.85 0.04
CA GLU A 15 10.83 11.05 -0.62
C GLU A 15 10.94 12.24 0.34
N LYS A 16 11.57 13.32 -0.12
CA LYS A 16 11.63 14.58 0.62
C LYS A 16 10.30 15.32 0.44
N SER A 17 9.47 15.33 1.48
CA SER A 17 8.40 16.33 1.59
C SER A 17 8.91 17.56 2.34
N ASP A 18 8.24 18.71 2.20
CA ASP A 18 8.64 20.00 2.81
C ASP A 18 8.79 19.96 4.34
N SER A 19 8.33 18.92 5.03
CA SER A 19 8.37 18.83 6.49
C SER A 19 9.02 17.54 7.01
N GLU A 20 8.88 16.39 6.34
CA GLU A 20 9.49 15.13 6.79
C GLU A 20 9.87 14.20 5.62
N SER A 21 11.02 13.53 5.74
CA SER A 21 11.50 12.53 4.78
C SER A 21 11.02 11.15 5.19
N LYS A 22 10.09 10.54 4.44
CA LYS A 22 9.54 9.21 4.73
C LYS A 22 10.05 8.16 3.73
N PRO A 23 10.42 6.95 4.19
CA PRO A 23 10.82 5.87 3.29
C PRO A 23 9.62 5.42 2.46
N LYS A 24 9.83 5.16 1.18
CA LYS A 24 8.80 4.66 0.27
C LYS A 24 9.13 3.28 -0.27
N ILE A 25 8.10 2.46 -0.42
CA ILE A 25 8.19 1.17 -1.10
C ILE A 25 7.22 1.13 -2.27
N ASN A 26 7.69 0.54 -3.35
CA ASN A 26 6.90 0.28 -4.53
C ASN A 26 6.17 -1.04 -4.36
N VAL A 27 4.85 -0.98 -4.23
CA VAL A 27 4.02 -2.19 -4.11
C VAL A 27 3.32 -2.51 -5.41
N ARG A 28 3.16 -3.82 -5.65
CA ARG A 28 2.26 -4.36 -6.66
C ARG A 28 1.04 -4.89 -5.94
N LEU A 29 -0.14 -4.51 -6.41
CA LEU A 29 -1.41 -4.93 -5.83
C LEU A 29 -2.12 -5.85 -6.83
N SER A 30 -2.66 -6.95 -6.33
CA SER A 30 -3.43 -7.92 -7.11
C SER A 30 -4.85 -8.01 -6.56
N ASN A 31 -5.85 -8.08 -7.44
CA ASN A 31 -7.24 -8.15 -7.01
C ASN A 31 -7.63 -9.57 -6.54
N VAL A 32 -8.90 -9.77 -6.16
CA VAL A 32 -9.42 -11.07 -5.69
C VAL A 32 -9.34 -12.17 -6.77
N LYS A 33 -9.24 -11.79 -8.05
CA LYS A 33 -9.04 -12.73 -9.17
C LYS A 33 -7.56 -12.97 -9.50
N LEU A 34 -6.63 -12.46 -8.69
CA LEU A 34 -5.19 -12.51 -8.91
C LEU A 34 -4.75 -11.76 -10.19
N GLU A 35 -5.52 -10.77 -10.61
CA GLU A 35 -5.10 -9.87 -11.69
C GLU A 35 -4.28 -8.74 -11.07
N ASP A 36 -3.09 -8.48 -11.64
CA ASP A 36 -2.21 -7.42 -11.19
C ASP A 36 -2.68 -6.06 -11.72
N TYR A 37 -2.69 -5.06 -10.84
CA TYR A 37 -2.87 -3.67 -11.27
C TYR A 37 -1.68 -3.26 -12.16
N PRO A 38 -1.91 -2.66 -13.34
CA PRO A 38 -0.84 -2.38 -14.29
C PRO A 38 0.17 -1.32 -13.81
N GLY A 39 -0.15 -0.58 -12.75
CA GLY A 39 0.73 0.44 -12.15
C GLY A 39 1.46 -0.05 -10.90
N VAL A 40 2.59 0.61 -10.60
CA VAL A 40 3.28 0.49 -9.31
C VAL A 40 2.82 1.62 -8.41
N ILE A 41 2.42 1.30 -7.18
CA ILE A 41 1.95 2.29 -6.22
C ILE A 41 3.07 2.57 -5.20
N PRO A 42 3.61 3.80 -5.14
CA PRO A 42 4.57 4.17 -4.13
C PRO A 42 3.85 4.45 -2.81
N LEU A 43 4.11 3.64 -1.79
CA LEU A 43 3.56 3.81 -0.44
C LEU A 43 4.63 4.22 0.55
N SER A 44 4.33 5.20 1.40
CA SER A 44 5.18 5.53 2.54
C SER A 44 5.06 4.46 3.62
N ILE A 45 6.18 4.03 4.19
CA ILE A 45 6.16 3.13 5.35
C ILE A 45 5.81 3.95 6.59
N ASP A 46 4.69 3.64 7.20
CA ASP A 46 4.29 4.17 8.51
C ASP A 46 4.14 2.99 9.48
N THR A 47 5.07 2.89 10.43
CA THR A 47 5.07 1.79 11.43
C THR A 47 4.07 1.99 12.55
N GLY A 48 3.45 3.19 12.65
CA GLY A 48 2.42 3.51 13.64
C GLY A 48 0.99 3.41 13.08
N PHE A 49 0.83 3.24 11.77
CA PHE A 49 -0.47 3.13 11.13
C PHE A 49 -0.98 1.67 11.14
N ASP A 50 -2.23 1.50 11.55
CA ASP A 50 -2.98 0.24 11.45
C ASP A 50 -4.33 0.53 10.78
N GLY A 51 -4.66 -0.23 9.73
CA GLY A 51 -5.90 -0.06 8.98
C GLY A 51 -5.75 -0.15 7.46
N SER A 52 -6.74 0.40 6.76
CA SER A 52 -6.85 0.33 5.30
C SER A 52 -6.07 1.45 4.61
N ILE A 53 -5.38 1.10 3.53
CA ILE A 53 -4.66 2.05 2.68
C ILE A 53 -5.68 2.78 1.80
N LEU A 54 -5.66 4.11 1.84
CA LEU A 54 -6.46 4.92 0.94
C LEU A 54 -5.82 4.96 -0.44
N VAL A 55 -6.63 4.75 -1.48
CA VAL A 55 -6.21 4.76 -2.89
C VAL A 55 -7.08 5.74 -3.69
N THR A 56 -6.63 6.08 -4.90
CA THR A 56 -7.43 6.91 -5.81
C THR A 56 -8.65 6.14 -6.32
N ASP A 57 -9.68 6.85 -6.81
CA ASP A 57 -10.88 6.24 -7.39
C ASP A 57 -10.55 5.28 -8.55
N GLU A 58 -9.56 5.64 -9.36
CA GLU A 58 -9.10 4.81 -10.49
C GLU A 58 -8.53 3.47 -10.04
N VAL A 59 -7.69 3.48 -8.99
CA VAL A 59 -7.14 2.26 -8.40
C VAL A 59 -8.27 1.46 -7.75
N TYR A 60 -9.13 2.12 -6.97
CA TYR A 60 -10.24 1.48 -6.28
C TYR A 60 -11.18 0.70 -7.23
N ARG A 61 -11.55 1.27 -8.38
CA ARG A 61 -12.41 0.59 -9.37
C ARG A 61 -11.85 -0.75 -9.86
N PHE A 62 -10.52 -0.91 -9.89
CA PHE A 62 -9.89 -2.19 -10.24
C PHE A 62 -10.10 -3.25 -9.15
N PHE A 63 -10.15 -2.84 -7.88
CA PHE A 63 -10.32 -3.71 -6.71
C PHE A 63 -11.78 -3.93 -6.30
N GLU A 64 -12.74 -3.11 -6.80
CA GLU A 64 -14.18 -3.23 -6.51
C GLU A 64 -14.75 -4.62 -6.84
N ILE A 65 -14.07 -5.41 -7.67
CA ILE A 65 -14.47 -6.77 -8.07
C ILE A 65 -14.70 -7.74 -6.89
N GLY A 66 -14.02 -7.51 -5.77
CA GLY A 66 -14.15 -8.29 -4.55
C GLY A 66 -15.26 -7.80 -3.63
N GLU A 67 -15.88 -6.66 -3.93
CA GLU A 67 -16.86 -6.06 -3.05
C GLU A 67 -18.21 -6.76 -3.12
N LEU A 68 -18.89 -6.73 -1.97
CA LEU A 68 -20.27 -7.14 -1.89
C LEU A 68 -21.09 -6.26 -2.84
N PRO A 69 -22.07 -6.78 -3.59
CA PRO A 69 -22.96 -5.92 -4.37
C PRO A 69 -23.63 -4.87 -3.48
N LYS A 70 -23.71 -3.62 -3.94
CA LYS A 70 -24.28 -2.48 -3.18
C LYS A 70 -25.63 -2.78 -2.52
N LYS A 71 -26.47 -3.61 -3.16
CA LYS A 71 -27.76 -4.08 -2.62
C LYS A 71 -27.67 -4.83 -1.29
N TYR A 72 -26.52 -5.39 -0.94
CA TYR A 72 -26.30 -6.15 0.29
C TYR A 72 -25.48 -5.37 1.32
N TRP A 73 -25.08 -4.13 1.02
CA TRP A 73 -24.37 -3.29 1.98
C TRP A 73 -25.28 -2.98 3.16
N ARG A 74 -24.76 -3.15 4.37
CA ARG A 74 -25.49 -2.77 5.59
C ARG A 74 -25.75 -1.27 5.56
N THR A 75 -26.98 -0.88 5.27
CA THR A 75 -27.45 0.50 5.41
C THR A 75 -27.91 0.68 6.86
N TYR A 76 -27.09 1.33 7.67
CA TYR A 76 -27.53 1.78 8.98
C TYR A 76 -28.41 3.02 8.76
N LYS A 77 -29.71 2.93 9.06
CA LYS A 77 -30.58 4.09 9.09
C LYS A 77 -30.24 4.91 10.34
N SER A 78 -29.94 6.19 10.15
CA SER A 78 -29.83 7.20 11.22
C SER A 78 -31.20 7.50 11.82
#